data_AF-A0ABC8Q7X7-F1
#
_entry.id   AF-A0ABC8Q7X7-F1
#
_cell.length_a   1.000
_cell.length_b   1.000
_cell.length_c   1.000
_cell.angle_alpha   90.00
_cell.angle_beta   90.00
_cell.angle_gamma   90.00
#
_symmetry.space_group_name_H-M   'P 1'
#
loop_
_entity.id
_entity.type
_entity.pdbx_description
1 polymer ?
#
loop_
_entity_poly.entity_id
_entity_poly.type
_entity_poly.pdbx_seq_one_letter_code
_entity_poly.pdbx_strand_id
1 'polypeptide(L)'
;MPAVSSPFATPLDLYRALSRAWSADTSSPTNAWTPSNPAQNHCSVTSLVVQDYFGGDILTTQTPGGTHFYNRIDGKMWDLTVSQFAEPVPYDDSPSTREAALADTSPEKYALLVSRLNASR
;
A
#
# COMPACT_ATOMS: atom_id res chain seq x y z
N MET A 1 19.63 -16.09 -2.22
CA MET A 1 18.95 -15.14 -3.14
C MET A 1 19.70 -13.82 -3.05
N PRO A 2 20.18 -13.21 -4.15
CA PRO A 2 20.81 -11.90 -4.04
C PRO A 2 19.72 -10.87 -3.73
N ALA A 3 19.99 -9.97 -2.79
CA ALA A 3 19.14 -8.83 -2.51
C ALA A 3 19.04 -8.00 -3.79
N VAL A 4 17.87 -8.00 -4.43
CA VAL A 4 17.56 -7.03 -5.47
C VAL A 4 17.68 -5.68 -4.77
N SER A 5 18.64 -4.87 -5.20
CA SER A 5 18.90 -3.55 -4.62
C SER A 5 17.60 -2.76 -4.66
N SER A 6 16.96 -2.64 -3.50
CA SER A 6 15.74 -1.87 -3.37
C SER A 6 16.11 -0.41 -3.69
N PRO A 7 15.49 0.24 -4.70
CA PRO A 7 15.79 1.62 -5.04
C PRO A 7 15.41 2.60 -3.91
N PHE A 8 14.68 2.11 -2.89
CA PHE A 8 14.27 2.86 -1.72
C PHE A 8 15.05 2.37 -0.50
N ALA A 9 15.73 3.29 0.18
CA ALA A 9 16.48 2.98 1.40
C ALA A 9 15.54 2.69 2.59
N THR A 10 14.36 3.30 2.61
CA THR A 10 13.38 3.16 3.69
C THR A 10 11.93 3.11 3.19
N PRO A 11 10.97 2.54 3.95
CA PRO A 11 9.54 2.63 3.65
C PRO A 11 9.04 4.07 3.49
N LEU A 12 9.69 5.04 4.15
CA LEU A 12 9.35 6.46 4.01
C LEU A 12 9.76 7.02 2.64
N ASP A 13 10.87 6.59 2.07
CA ASP A 13 11.29 6.99 0.72
C ASP A 13 10.33 6.41 -0.33
N LEU A 14 9.90 5.17 -0.13
CA LEU A 14 8.84 4.56 -0.94
C LEU A 14 7.52 5.33 -0.81
N TYR A 15 7.10 5.72 0.40
CA TYR A 15 5.89 6.54 0.59
C TYR A 15 5.91 7.83 -0.21
N ARG A 16 7.04 8.57 -0.21
CA ARG A 16 7.17 9.81 -0.98
C ARG A 16 7.03 9.58 -2.48
N ALA A 17 7.49 8.45 -3.00
CA ALA A 17 7.30 8.09 -4.40
C ALA A 17 5.86 7.66 -4.69
N LEU A 18 5.28 6.82 -3.81
CA LEU A 18 3.89 6.39 -3.89
C LEU A 18 2.91 7.57 -3.88
N SER A 19 3.12 8.56 -2.99
CA SER A 19 2.26 9.73 -2.89
C SER A 19 2.21 10.58 -4.17
N ARG A 20 3.23 10.46 -5.04
CA ARG A 20 3.25 11.08 -6.37
C ARG A 20 2.70 10.17 -7.47
N ALA A 21 2.72 8.86 -7.25
CA ALA A 21 2.30 7.85 -8.22
C ALA A 21 0.81 7.47 -8.10
N TRP A 22 0.22 7.64 -6.92
CA TRP A 22 -1.20 7.40 -6.67
C TRP A 22 -2.06 8.33 -7.53
N SER A 23 -2.98 7.74 -8.29
CA SER A 23 -4.03 8.45 -9.01
C SER A 23 -5.33 7.65 -8.96
N ALA A 24 -6.40 8.19 -9.54
CA ALA A 24 -7.68 7.49 -9.65
C ALA A 24 -7.52 6.07 -10.24
N ASP A 25 -6.71 5.90 -11.28
CA ASP A 25 -6.54 4.62 -12.01
C ASP A 25 -5.83 3.52 -11.20
N THR A 26 -5.11 3.89 -10.13
CA THR A 26 -4.44 2.93 -9.24
C THR A 26 -5.25 2.61 -7.99
N SER A 27 -6.42 3.24 -7.82
CA SER A 27 -7.30 3.05 -6.65
C SER A 27 -8.35 1.94 -6.86
N SER A 28 -8.76 1.24 -5.79
CA SER A 28 -9.82 0.22 -5.82
C SER A 28 -10.82 0.38 -4.66
N PRO A 29 -12.08 0.79 -4.91
CA PRO A 29 -12.70 1.22 -6.17
C PRO A 29 -12.26 2.59 -6.71
N THR A 30 -12.21 2.73 -8.04
CA THR A 30 -11.71 3.88 -8.82
C THR A 30 -12.42 5.20 -8.52
N ASN A 31 -13.68 5.16 -8.10
CA ASN A 31 -14.54 6.35 -7.96
C ASN A 31 -14.42 7.06 -6.61
N ALA A 32 -13.66 6.51 -5.66
CA ALA A 32 -13.53 7.15 -4.33
C ALA A 32 -12.26 8.00 -4.20
N TRP A 33 -11.29 7.87 -5.11
CA TRP A 33 -10.07 8.67 -5.06
C TRP A 33 -10.34 10.14 -5.35
N THR A 34 -9.71 11.04 -4.58
CA THR A 34 -9.73 12.48 -4.83
C THR A 34 -8.33 13.06 -4.71
N PRO A 35 -8.01 14.18 -5.38
CA PRO A 35 -6.72 14.87 -5.19
C PRO A 35 -6.49 15.31 -3.73
N SER A 36 -7.56 15.55 -2.98
CA SER A 36 -7.55 15.85 -1.54
C SER A 36 -7.31 14.63 -0.65
N ASN A 37 -7.52 13.41 -1.15
CA ASN A 37 -7.28 12.15 -0.45
C ASN A 37 -6.59 11.11 -1.36
N PRO A 38 -5.29 11.29 -1.63
CA PRO A 38 -4.59 10.49 -2.63
C PRO A 38 -4.36 9.03 -2.21
N ALA A 39 -4.37 8.74 -0.91
CA ALA A 39 -4.17 7.38 -0.37
C ALA A 39 -5.44 6.52 -0.40
N GLN A 40 -6.60 7.14 -0.62
CA GLN A 40 -7.88 6.45 -0.61
C GLN A 40 -7.87 5.27 -1.57
N ASN A 41 -8.29 4.10 -1.05
CA ASN A 41 -8.42 2.87 -1.83
C ASN A 41 -7.10 2.35 -2.42
N HIS A 42 -5.97 2.66 -1.78
CA HIS A 42 -4.64 2.16 -2.16
C HIS A 42 -4.00 1.25 -1.11
N CYS A 43 -4.70 0.90 -0.02
CA CYS A 43 -4.13 0.11 1.08
C CYS A 43 -3.59 -1.26 0.61
N SER A 44 -4.40 -2.05 -0.07
CA SER A 44 -4.05 -3.39 -0.56
C SER A 44 -2.93 -3.37 -1.61
N VAL A 45 -3.01 -2.48 -2.61
CA VAL A 45 -1.95 -2.37 -3.63
C VAL A 45 -0.64 -1.85 -3.03
N THR A 46 -0.71 -0.92 -2.08
CA THR A 46 0.48 -0.39 -1.39
C THR A 46 1.11 -1.48 -0.53
N SER A 47 0.32 -2.28 0.19
CA SER A 47 0.87 -3.32 1.05
C SER A 47 1.63 -4.40 0.28
N LEU A 48 1.18 -4.72 -0.94
CA LEU A 48 1.88 -5.61 -1.87
C LEU A 48 3.23 -5.03 -2.29
N VAL A 49 3.24 -3.77 -2.76
CA VAL A 49 4.45 -3.08 -3.22
C VAL A 49 5.47 -2.92 -2.09
N VAL A 50 5.03 -2.54 -0.90
CA VAL A 50 5.89 -2.43 0.29
C VAL A 50 6.55 -3.76 0.60
N GLN A 51 5.77 -4.85 0.59
CA GLN A 51 6.31 -6.17 0.84
C GLN A 51 7.28 -6.65 -0.25
N ASP A 52 7.12 -6.22 -1.51
CA ASP A 52 8.09 -6.54 -2.57
C ASP A 52 9.43 -5.85 -2.37
N TYR A 53 9.44 -4.62 -1.87
CA TYR A 53 10.66 -3.84 -1.67
C TYR A 53 11.37 -4.11 -0.35
N PHE A 54 10.63 -4.49 0.70
CA PHE A 54 11.16 -4.60 2.06
C PHE A 54 10.88 -5.95 2.74
N GLY A 55 10.12 -6.84 2.11
CA GLY A 55 9.65 -8.07 2.75
C GLY A 55 8.65 -7.79 3.87
N GLY A 56 8.69 -8.60 4.92
CA GLY A 56 7.81 -8.48 6.08
C GLY A 56 6.42 -9.07 5.89
N ASP A 57 5.57 -8.81 6.88
CA ASP A 57 4.22 -9.35 6.97
C ASP A 57 3.19 -8.33 6.44
N ILE A 58 2.09 -8.83 5.86
CA ILE A 58 0.89 -8.04 5.60
C ILE A 58 -0.08 -8.27 6.76
N LEU A 59 -0.58 -7.18 7.31
CA LEU A 59 -1.54 -7.17 8.41
C LEU A 59 -2.81 -6.45 7.97
N THR A 60 -3.90 -6.73 8.67
CA THR A 60 -5.20 -6.10 8.42
C THR A 60 -5.90 -5.63 9.69
N THR A 61 -6.84 -4.71 9.51
CA THR A 61 -7.81 -4.32 10.53
C THR A 61 -9.15 -4.06 9.87
N GLN A 62 -10.23 -4.23 10.64
CA GLN A 62 -11.58 -3.92 10.17
C GLN A 62 -11.91 -2.44 10.41
N THR A 63 -12.30 -1.74 9.35
CA THR A 63 -12.76 -0.36 9.42
C THR A 63 -14.21 -0.26 8.96
N PRO A 64 -14.93 0.85 9.23
CA PRO A 64 -16.26 1.07 8.67
C PRO A 64 -16.30 1.00 7.13
N GLY A 65 -15.17 1.27 6.47
CA GLY A 65 -15.00 1.20 5.02
C GLY A 65 -14.57 -0.17 4.48
N GLY A 66 -14.44 -1.18 5.34
CA GLY A 66 -13.98 -2.52 5.00
C GLY A 66 -12.59 -2.85 5.55
N THR A 67 -11.98 -3.90 5.00
CA THR A 67 -10.65 -4.39 5.41
C THR A 67 -9.57 -3.41 4.98
N HIS A 68 -8.75 -2.97 5.93
CA HIS A 68 -7.59 -2.11 5.67
C HIS A 68 -6.30 -2.91 5.76
N PHE A 69 -5.39 -2.72 4.81
CA PHE A 69 -4.13 -3.46 4.71
C PHE A 69 -2.92 -2.55 4.99
N TYR A 70 -1.94 -3.08 5.71
CA TYR A 70 -0.68 -2.40 6.05
C TYR A 70 0.42 -3.44 6.33
N ASN A 71 1.65 -3.00 6.61
CA ASN A 71 2.79 -3.91 6.71
C ASN A 71 3.46 -3.87 8.08
N ARG A 72 4.09 -5.00 8.43
CA ARG A 72 5.07 -5.08 9.51
C ARG A 72 6.42 -5.48 8.93
N ILE A 73 7.40 -4.59 9.05
CA ILE A 73 8.77 -4.76 8.54
C ILE A 73 9.72 -4.71 9.73
N ASP A 74 10.53 -5.75 9.93
CA ASP A 74 11.48 -5.87 11.05
C ASP A 74 10.84 -5.58 12.42
N GLY A 75 9.62 -6.08 12.62
CA GLY A 75 8.84 -5.87 13.85
C GLY A 75 8.22 -4.48 14.00
N LYS A 76 8.44 -3.56 13.05
CA LYS A 76 7.85 -2.22 13.05
C LYS A 76 6.65 -2.13 12.11
N MET A 77 5.59 -1.49 12.60
CA MET A 77 4.36 -1.24 11.86
C MET A 77 4.50 -0.06 10.91
N TRP A 78 4.06 -0.25 9.67
CA TRP A 78 4.03 0.75 8.61
C TRP A 78 2.68 0.74 7.90
N ASP A 79 1.88 1.76 8.18
CA ASP A 79 0.69 2.09 7.39
C ASP A 79 0.99 3.33 6.55
N LEU A 80 1.43 3.09 5.31
CA LEU A 80 1.74 4.16 4.37
C LEU A 80 0.49 4.83 3.82
N THR A 81 -0.69 4.27 4.07
CA THR A 81 -1.98 4.73 3.55
C THR A 81 -2.89 5.31 4.63
N VAL A 82 -2.38 5.50 5.85
CA VAL A 82 -3.16 6.01 7.01
C VAL A 82 -3.88 7.33 6.71
N SER A 83 -3.32 8.16 5.82
CA SER A 83 -3.93 9.43 5.40
C SER A 83 -5.25 9.26 4.63
N GLN A 84 -5.65 8.02 4.30
CA GLN A 84 -6.98 7.77 3.73
C GLN A 84 -8.12 7.99 4.72
N PHE A 85 -7.82 7.94 6.03
CA PHE A 85 -8.80 8.08 7.08
C PHE A 85 -8.81 9.48 7.67
N ALA A 86 -10.01 10.03 7.88
CA ALA A 86 -10.20 11.31 8.57
C ALA A 86 -10.20 11.14 10.10
N GLU A 87 -10.41 9.91 10.58
CA GLU A 87 -10.51 9.56 11.99
C GLU A 87 -9.45 8.50 12.35
N PRO A 88 -9.07 8.37 13.64
CA PRO A 88 -8.13 7.34 14.07
C PRO A 88 -8.61 5.91 13.75
N VAL A 89 -7.68 5.05 13.34
CA VAL A 89 -7.94 3.65 13.02
C VAL A 89 -7.60 2.76 14.23
N PRO A 90 -8.51 1.86 14.66
CA PRO A 90 -8.21 0.88 15.70
C PRO A 90 -7.49 -0.33 15.09
N TYR A 91 -6.16 -0.36 15.10
CA TYR A 91 -5.38 -1.45 14.49
C TYR A 91 -5.52 -2.79 15.24
N ASP A 92 -6.09 -3.79 14.57
CA ASP A 92 -6.23 -5.16 15.10
C ASP A 92 -4.97 -6.03 14.94
N ASP A 93 -4.03 -5.61 14.09
CA ASP A 93 -2.81 -6.36 13.71
C ASP A 93 -3.07 -7.82 13.29
N SER A 94 -4.20 -8.07 12.64
CA SER A 94 -4.59 -9.40 12.19
C SER A 94 -3.68 -9.87 11.04
N PRO A 95 -3.07 -11.07 11.11
CA PRO A 95 -2.26 -11.60 10.01
C PRO A 95 -3.07 -11.75 8.71
N SER A 96 -2.46 -11.37 7.58
CA SER A 96 -3.06 -11.48 6.25
C SER A 96 -2.02 -11.96 5.23
N THR A 97 -2.44 -12.17 3.98
CA THR A 97 -1.60 -12.73 2.91
C THR A 97 -1.59 -11.87 1.65
N ARG A 98 -0.61 -12.14 0.77
CA ARG A 98 -0.56 -11.49 -0.55
C ARG A 98 -1.78 -11.82 -1.39
N GLU A 99 -2.27 -13.05 -1.30
CA GLU A 99 -3.45 -13.50 -2.04
C GLU A 99 -4.68 -12.72 -1.60
N ALA A 100 -4.84 -12.45 -0.30
CA ALA A 100 -5.93 -11.62 0.21
C ALA A 100 -5.83 -10.17 -0.28
N ALA A 101 -4.63 -9.57 -0.24
CA ALA A 101 -4.43 -8.21 -0.75
C ALA A 101 -4.64 -8.13 -2.28
N LEU A 102 -4.20 -9.14 -3.04
CA LEU A 102 -4.43 -9.23 -4.49
C LEU A 102 -5.91 -9.40 -4.84
N ALA A 103 -6.69 -10.10 -4.01
CA ALA A 103 -8.12 -10.27 -4.20
C ALA A 103 -8.92 -8.98 -3.94
N ASP A 104 -8.39 -8.08 -3.11
CA ASP A 104 -8.99 -6.76 -2.82
C ASP A 104 -8.68 -5.71 -3.91
N THR A 105 -7.51 -5.84 -4.56
CA THR A 105 -7.11 -5.01 -5.71
C THR A 105 -7.22 -5.77 -7.03
N SER A 106 -6.57 -5.28 -8.08
CA SER A 106 -6.41 -6.02 -9.33
C SER A 106 -4.94 -6.09 -9.76
N PRO A 107 -4.51 -7.18 -10.43
CA PRO A 107 -3.14 -7.30 -10.95
C PRO A 107 -2.74 -6.14 -11.85
N GLU A 108 -3.68 -5.58 -12.61
CA GLU A 108 -3.45 -4.44 -13.49
C GLU A 108 -3.12 -3.17 -12.71
N LYS A 109 -3.82 -2.89 -11.60
CA LYS A 109 -3.56 -1.74 -10.73
C LYS A 109 -2.20 -1.85 -10.05
N TYR A 110 -1.87 -3.05 -9.58
CA TYR A 110 -0.55 -3.34 -9.03
C TYR A 110 0.56 -3.11 -10.07
N ALA A 111 0.43 -3.69 -11.27
CA ALA A 111 1.41 -3.52 -12.33
C ALA A 111 1.56 -2.05 -12.77
N LEU A 112 0.45 -1.31 -12.83
CA LEU A 112 0.45 0.12 -13.16
C LEU A 112 1.19 0.95 -12.10
N LEU A 113 0.92 0.70 -10.82
CA LEU A 113 1.59 1.41 -9.73
C LEU A 113 3.11 1.14 -9.74
N VAL A 114 3.51 -0.12 -9.91
CA VAL A 114 4.92 -0.51 -10.05
C VAL A 114 5.58 0.18 -11.25
N SER A 115 4.90 0.22 -12.39
CA SER A 115 5.39 0.91 -13.61
C SER A 115 5.64 2.40 -13.35
N ARG A 116 4.72 3.09 -12.68
CA ARG A 116 4.87 4.52 -12.34
C ARG A 116 6.01 4.79 -11.37
N LEU A 117 6.22 3.93 -10.39
CA LEU A 117 7.35 4.01 -9.47
C LEU A 117 8.70 3.85 -10.19
N ASN A 118 8.73 3.07 -11.28
CA ASN A 118 9.93 2.90 -12.10
C ASN A 118 10.14 4.04 -13.10
N ALA A 119 9.08 4.66 -13.61
CA ALA A 119 9.13 5.78 -14.55
C ALA A 119 9.42 7.13 -13.87
N SER A 120 9.14 7.26 -12.57
CA SER A 120 9.40 8.48 -11.78
C SER A 120 10.84 8.54 -11.23
N ARG A 121 11.77 7.81 -11.85
CA ARG A 121 13.20 7.73 -11.50
C ARG A 121 14.03 8.70 -12.32
#